data_AF-A0AA36JF75-F1
#
_entry.id   AF-A0AA36JF75-F1
#
_cell.length_a   1.000
_cell.length_b   1.000
_cell.length_c   1.000
_cell.angle_alpha   90.00
_cell.angle_beta   90.00
_cell.angle_gamma   90.00
#
_symmetry.space_group_name_H-M   'P 1'
#
loop_
_entity.id
_entity.type
_entity.pdbx_description
1 polymer ?
#
loop_
_entity_poly.entity_id
_entity_poly.type
_entity_poly.pdbx_seq_one_letter_code
_entity_poly.pdbx_strand_id
1 'polypeptide(L)'
;MAPGDMEELTGSMFEDARTLSQMKRSRIDLNRRYVFLCPTALSKHFEALPLPAKEAALLVFRCNRNFVFKDPPAVRKSRLQAKVECGNSAKHTAPAKPGLAALYKSEFSDEFLQWVLSKEKEGCVFWFKPERDLEKLSSFFEEKIDPMDEMPYRPLLLDAMWWRIRFDRTSARYVGNPRGILGAIAAFHMSSRQERDIDLPSLQELIFQSNPTLEPVVKWPHAPSMRFLPSKVDDMEYKGYIESNPRRPGLKGESVLERIQRWPDRPRARLDNLHHHWQVQELSRSRLLTIGSSVIGSGSVTAR
;
A
#
# COMPACT_ATOMS: atom_id res chain seq x y z
N MET A 1 3.28 59.13 28.33
CA MET A 1 4.34 58.10 28.35
C MET A 1 3.78 56.89 29.03
N ALA A 2 3.40 55.87 28.27
CA ALA A 2 2.89 54.60 28.79
C ALA A 2 3.99 53.52 28.58
N PRO A 3 4.27 52.66 29.56
CA PRO A 3 5.27 51.62 29.45
C PRO A 3 4.76 50.51 28.52
N GLY A 4 5.63 50.10 27.61
CA GLY A 4 5.31 49.25 26.47
C GLY A 4 5.27 47.76 26.80
N ASP A 5 4.46 47.09 25.98
CA ASP A 5 4.30 45.66 25.80
C ASP A 5 5.65 44.96 25.53
N MET A 6 6.04 44.05 26.41
CA MET A 6 7.16 43.13 26.24
C MET A 6 6.78 41.72 26.73
N GLU A 7 5.70 41.15 26.18
CA GLU A 7 5.39 39.73 26.36
C GLU A 7 4.86 39.14 25.05
N GLU A 8 5.74 38.55 24.23
CA GLU A 8 5.41 37.40 23.37
C GLU A 8 6.64 37.01 22.54
N LEU A 9 7.56 36.23 23.12
CA LEU A 9 8.61 35.54 22.36
C LEU A 9 9.21 34.37 23.16
N THR A 10 8.37 33.60 23.86
CA THR A 10 8.76 32.26 24.33
C THR A 10 8.38 31.23 23.27
N GLY A 11 9.06 31.38 22.12
CA GLY A 11 9.04 30.38 21.07
C GLY A 11 9.47 29.02 21.61
N SER A 12 8.61 28.04 21.40
CA SER A 12 8.78 26.60 21.60
C SER A 12 10.19 26.08 21.27
N MET A 13 11.14 26.19 22.20
CA MET A 13 12.49 25.61 22.08
C MET A 13 12.60 24.16 22.59
N PHE A 14 11.50 23.56 23.05
CA PHE A 14 11.46 22.13 23.38
C PHE A 14 10.90 21.31 22.19
N GLU A 15 11.50 21.45 21.01
CA GLU A 15 11.45 20.34 20.06
C GLU A 15 12.28 19.20 20.66
N ASP A 16 11.59 18.20 21.19
CA ASP A 16 12.20 16.97 21.71
C ASP A 16 13.29 16.47 20.75
N ALA A 17 14.52 16.31 21.26
CA ALA A 17 15.67 15.86 20.50
C ALA A 17 15.34 14.54 19.80
N ARG A 18 15.06 14.61 18.50
CA ARG A 18 14.72 13.43 17.70
C ARG A 18 15.96 12.57 17.58
N THR A 19 15.84 11.29 17.93
CA THR A 19 16.92 10.31 17.74
C THR A 19 17.33 10.23 16.27
N LEU A 20 18.61 9.95 15.99
CA LEU A 20 19.13 9.73 14.63
C LEU A 20 18.29 8.71 13.82
N SER A 21 17.73 7.72 14.50
CA SER A 21 16.80 6.75 13.93
C SER A 21 15.46 7.38 13.52
N GLN A 22 14.93 8.34 14.28
CA GLN A 22 13.74 9.12 13.90
C GLN A 22 14.04 10.05 12.72
N MET A 23 15.21 10.70 12.69
CA MET A 23 15.64 11.54 11.55
C MET A 23 15.85 10.75 10.26
N LYS A 24 16.43 9.54 10.35
CA LYS A 24 16.59 8.65 9.19
C LYS A 24 15.25 8.11 8.69
N ARG A 25 14.30 7.84 9.60
CA ARG A 25 12.93 7.41 9.28
C ARG A 25 12.05 8.54 8.73
N SER A 26 12.42 9.80 8.97
CA SER A 26 11.70 10.98 8.45
C SER A 26 12.17 11.44 7.08
N ARG A 27 13.08 10.72 6.42
CA ARG A 27 13.41 10.98 5.01
C ARG A 27 12.27 10.48 4.14
N ILE A 28 11.27 11.33 4.02
CA ILE A 28 10.16 11.17 3.10
C ILE A 28 10.77 11.16 1.70
N ASP A 29 10.57 10.05 1.00
CA ASP A 29 11.05 9.90 -0.36
C ASP A 29 10.05 10.59 -1.28
N LEU A 30 10.32 11.86 -1.58
CA LEU A 30 9.46 12.70 -2.42
C LEU A 30 9.40 12.20 -3.87
N ASN A 31 10.30 11.28 -4.26
CA ASN A 31 10.27 10.67 -5.58
C ASN A 31 9.25 9.52 -5.66
N ARG A 32 8.80 8.99 -4.51
CA ARG A 32 7.74 7.98 -4.46
C ARG A 32 6.37 8.61 -4.39
N ARG A 33 5.40 7.94 -5.00
CA ARG A 33 4.00 8.30 -4.85
C ARG A 33 3.37 7.53 -3.70
N TYR A 34 2.76 8.25 -2.76
CA TYR A 34 2.11 7.67 -1.60
C TYR A 34 0.66 7.28 -1.91
N VAL A 35 0.25 6.08 -1.46
CA VAL A 35 -1.12 5.59 -1.59
C VAL A 35 -1.74 5.45 -0.21
N PHE A 36 -2.63 6.37 0.16
CA PHE A 36 -3.26 6.34 1.49
C PHE A 36 -4.48 5.44 1.52
N LEU A 37 -4.48 4.47 2.44
CA LEU A 37 -5.49 3.41 2.49
C LEU A 37 -6.60 3.62 3.52
N CYS A 38 -6.43 4.58 4.44
CA CYS A 38 -7.31 4.77 5.59
C CYS A 38 -7.62 6.25 5.81
N PRO A 39 -8.88 6.69 5.63
CA PRO A 39 -9.23 8.11 5.73
C PRO A 39 -9.09 8.63 7.17
N THR A 40 -9.47 7.84 8.18
CA THR A 40 -9.40 8.26 9.59
C THR A 40 -7.97 8.48 10.06
N ALA A 41 -7.05 7.59 9.67
CA ALA A 41 -5.63 7.76 9.97
C ALA A 41 -5.03 8.94 9.19
N LEU A 42 -5.41 9.11 7.93
CA LEU A 42 -4.95 10.21 7.10
C LEU A 42 -5.35 11.58 7.67
N SER A 43 -6.63 11.73 8.04
CA SER A 43 -7.15 12.98 8.61
C SER A 43 -6.43 13.40 9.88
N LYS A 44 -6.11 12.45 10.77
CA LYS A 44 -5.38 12.74 12.03
C LYS A 44 -3.97 13.28 11.81
N HIS A 45 -3.40 13.02 10.64
CA HIS A 45 -2.05 13.41 10.29
C HIS A 45 -2.00 14.39 9.12
N PHE A 46 -3.16 14.92 8.70
CA PHE A 46 -3.27 15.71 7.47
C PHE A 46 -2.39 16.96 7.51
N GLU A 47 -2.37 17.69 8.62
CA GLU A 47 -1.51 18.87 8.81
C GLU A 47 -0.02 18.55 8.77
N ALA A 48 0.37 17.34 9.17
CA ALA A 48 1.77 16.92 9.23
C ALA A 48 2.31 16.37 7.90
N LEU A 49 1.48 16.30 6.85
CA LEU A 49 1.90 15.83 5.53
C LEU A 49 2.59 16.97 4.76
N PRO A 50 3.79 16.74 4.19
CA PRO A 50 4.39 17.71 3.29
C PRO A 50 3.49 17.96 2.08
N LEU A 51 3.47 19.21 1.63
CA LEU A 51 2.67 19.63 0.48
C LEU A 51 2.95 18.78 -0.79
N PRO A 52 4.21 18.48 -1.18
CA PRO A 52 4.45 17.66 -2.36
C PRO A 52 3.88 16.24 -2.24
N ALA A 53 3.86 15.67 -1.03
CA ALA A 53 3.25 14.37 -0.79
C ALA A 53 1.72 14.46 -0.86
N LYS A 54 1.09 15.54 -0.37
CA LYS A 54 -0.35 15.79 -0.52
C LYS A 54 -0.75 15.93 -1.99
N GLU A 55 0.07 16.62 -2.79
CA GLU A 55 -0.19 16.89 -4.21
C GLU A 55 -0.06 15.63 -5.06
N ALA A 56 0.98 14.81 -4.83
CA ALA A 56 1.20 13.58 -5.61
C ALA A 56 0.36 12.38 -5.13
N ALA A 57 -0.25 12.43 -3.94
CA ALA A 57 -0.89 11.27 -3.32
C ALA A 57 -2.09 10.70 -4.10
N LEU A 58 -2.23 9.38 -4.03
CA LEU A 58 -3.43 8.64 -4.40
C LEU A 58 -4.17 8.18 -3.14
N LEU A 59 -5.50 8.19 -3.19
CA LEU A 59 -6.34 7.76 -2.08
C LEU A 59 -7.09 6.49 -2.47
N VAL A 60 -6.87 5.39 -1.76
CA VAL A 60 -7.56 4.12 -1.99
C VAL A 60 -8.27 3.70 -0.71
N PHE A 61 -9.48 4.21 -0.52
CA PHE A 61 -10.19 4.01 0.73
C PHE A 61 -11.01 2.72 0.71
N ARG A 62 -10.76 1.85 1.69
CA ARG A 62 -11.50 0.58 1.89
C ARG A 62 -12.97 0.74 2.32
N CYS A 63 -13.42 1.97 2.51
CA CYS A 63 -14.78 2.29 2.93
C CYS A 63 -15.60 2.81 1.74
N ASN A 64 -16.91 2.95 1.96
CA ASN A 64 -17.78 3.63 1.01
C ASN A 64 -17.55 5.15 1.10
N ARG A 65 -17.73 5.88 0.00
CA ARG A 65 -17.75 7.35 -0.03
C ARG A 65 -18.61 7.96 1.09
N ASN A 66 -19.77 7.35 1.37
CA ASN A 66 -20.72 7.83 2.38
C ASN A 66 -20.19 7.74 3.82
N PHE A 67 -19.09 7.00 4.04
CA PHE A 67 -18.39 6.97 5.32
C PHE A 67 -17.62 8.26 5.59
N VAL A 68 -17.04 8.86 4.55
CA VAL A 68 -16.27 10.12 4.64
C VAL A 68 -17.21 11.31 4.44
N PHE A 69 -17.99 11.29 3.36
CA PHE A 69 -18.95 12.34 3.04
C PHE A 69 -20.34 11.93 3.49
N LYS A 70 -20.88 12.66 4.44
CA LYS A 70 -22.24 12.42 4.87
C LYS A 70 -23.23 12.90 3.81
N ASP A 71 -24.19 12.05 3.47
CA ASP A 71 -25.36 12.50 2.73
C ASP A 71 -26.08 13.61 3.53
N PRO A 72 -26.54 14.69 2.87
CA PRO A 72 -27.29 15.74 3.53
C PRO A 72 -28.54 15.15 4.21
N PRO A 73 -29.00 15.74 5.33
CA PRO A 73 -30.08 15.17 6.14
C PRO A 73 -31.39 14.94 5.36
N ALA A 74 -31.63 15.72 4.29
CA ALA A 74 -32.76 15.54 3.38
C ALA A 74 -32.79 14.14 2.71
N VAL A 75 -31.64 13.64 2.25
CA VAL A 75 -31.53 12.33 1.59
C VAL A 75 -31.70 11.18 2.59
N ARG A 76 -31.27 11.38 3.85
CA ARG A 76 -31.42 10.35 4.90
C ARG A 76 -32.87 10.11 5.29
N LYS A 77 -33.70 11.17 5.32
CA LYS A 77 -35.14 11.04 5.64
C LYS A 77 -35.86 10.18 4.60
N SER A 78 -35.55 10.37 3.31
CA SER A 78 -36.12 9.55 2.22
C SER A 78 -35.72 8.07 2.34
N ARG A 79 -34.45 7.77 2.65
CA ARG A 79 -33.96 6.39 2.76
C ARG A 79 -34.54 5.61 3.95
N LEU A 80 -34.88 6.30 5.03
CA LEU A 80 -35.54 5.70 6.20
C LEU A 80 -37.06 5.51 6.00
N GLN A 81 -37.69 6.33 5.17
CA GLN A 81 -39.13 6.22 4.88
C GLN A 81 -39.46 5.14 3.82
N ALA A 82 -38.49 4.72 3.01
CA ALA A 82 -38.67 3.62 2.05
C ALA A 82 -38.73 2.21 2.69
N LYS A 83 -38.75 2.11 4.03
CA LYS A 83 -38.86 0.85 4.77
C LYS A 83 -40.11 0.87 5.67
N VAL A 84 -41.26 0.99 5.02
CA VAL A 84 -42.64 0.97 5.55
C VAL A 84 -43.40 0.11 4.54
N GLU A 85 -44.26 -0.87 4.82
CA GLU A 85 -44.89 -1.46 6.00
C GLU A 85 -45.33 -2.85 5.53
N CYS A 86 -44.98 -3.91 6.25
CA CYS A 86 -45.65 -5.21 6.10
C CYS A 86 -45.85 -5.80 7.49
N GLY A 87 -47.03 -5.55 8.05
CA GLY A 87 -47.72 -6.47 8.96
C GLY A 87 -47.20 -6.61 10.39
N ASN A 88 -47.89 -5.94 11.32
CA ASN A 88 -48.29 -6.40 12.66
C ASN A 88 -47.38 -7.38 13.42
N SER A 89 -46.63 -6.86 14.40
CA SER A 89 -46.67 -7.40 15.77
C SER A 89 -46.05 -6.42 16.76
N ALA A 90 -46.89 -5.85 17.61
CA ALA A 90 -46.52 -5.00 18.72
C ALA A 90 -45.75 -5.82 19.78
N LYS A 91 -44.43 -5.66 19.84
CA LYS A 91 -43.64 -5.97 21.03
C LYS A 91 -42.65 -4.84 21.28
N HIS A 92 -42.78 -4.22 22.45
CA HIS A 92 -41.91 -3.19 22.99
C HIS A 92 -40.44 -3.58 22.81
N THR A 93 -39.75 -2.92 21.88
CA THR A 93 -38.29 -3.03 21.73
C THR A 93 -37.67 -1.74 22.25
N ALA A 94 -36.77 -1.91 23.23
CA ALA A 94 -36.02 -0.85 23.89
C ALA A 94 -35.32 0.08 22.87
N PRO A 95 -35.10 1.37 23.21
CA PRO A 95 -34.43 2.31 22.32
C PRO A 95 -33.08 1.73 21.89
N ALA A 96 -32.95 1.47 20.59
CA ALA A 96 -31.71 0.97 20.00
C ALA A 96 -30.58 1.94 20.36
N LYS A 97 -29.62 1.46 21.15
CA LYS A 97 -28.42 2.23 21.49
C LYS A 97 -27.84 2.80 20.19
N PRO A 98 -27.52 4.10 20.13
CA PRO A 98 -26.93 4.70 18.95
C PRO A 98 -25.69 3.87 18.59
N GLY A 99 -25.77 3.16 17.46
CA GLY A 99 -24.70 2.28 17.03
C GLY A 99 -23.39 3.06 16.88
N LEU A 100 -22.25 2.38 17.02
CA LEU A 100 -20.89 2.94 16.92
C LEU A 100 -20.68 3.91 15.74
N ALA A 101 -21.45 3.77 14.65
CA ALA A 101 -21.47 4.71 13.52
C ALA A 101 -21.83 6.17 13.89
N ALA A 102 -22.53 6.40 15.00
CA ALA A 102 -22.89 7.72 15.46
C ALA A 102 -21.79 8.43 16.26
N LEU A 103 -20.76 7.72 16.74
CA LEU A 103 -19.66 8.30 17.51
C LEU A 103 -18.58 8.94 16.62
N TYR A 104 -18.42 8.48 15.37
CA TYR A 104 -17.45 9.06 14.42
C TYR A 104 -17.96 10.35 13.74
N LYS A 105 -18.93 11.05 14.35
CA LYS A 105 -19.73 12.10 13.71
C LYS A 105 -18.98 13.44 13.50
N SER A 106 -17.73 13.61 13.92
CA SER A 106 -17.04 14.92 13.84
C SER A 106 -15.52 14.83 13.62
N GLU A 107 -14.98 13.71 13.14
CA GLU A 107 -13.52 13.52 13.18
C GLU A 107 -12.74 14.16 12.02
N PHE A 108 -13.40 14.52 10.92
CA PHE A 108 -12.74 15.05 9.73
C PHE A 108 -12.81 16.58 9.71
N SER A 109 -11.66 17.24 9.57
CA SER A 109 -11.61 18.69 9.36
C SER A 109 -12.20 19.07 8.01
N ASP A 110 -12.81 20.25 7.91
CA ASP A 110 -13.38 20.73 6.64
C ASP A 110 -12.30 20.86 5.55
N GLU A 111 -11.08 21.28 5.91
CA GLU A 111 -9.95 21.34 4.99
C GLU A 111 -9.61 19.95 4.41
N PHE A 112 -9.56 18.93 5.25
CA PHE A 112 -9.31 17.55 4.80
C PHE A 112 -10.42 17.08 3.86
N LEU A 113 -11.69 17.36 4.18
CA LEU A 113 -12.82 16.98 3.34
C LEU A 113 -12.78 17.70 1.97
N GLN A 114 -12.49 19.00 1.95
CA GLN A 114 -12.32 19.76 0.71
C GLN A 114 -11.15 19.23 -0.12
N TRP A 115 -10.03 18.87 0.51
CA TRP A 115 -8.90 18.26 -0.17
C TRP A 115 -9.25 16.89 -0.77
N VAL A 116 -9.96 16.03 -0.04
CA VAL A 116 -10.44 14.74 -0.59
C VAL A 116 -11.39 14.96 -1.78
N LEU A 117 -12.27 15.97 -1.73
CA LEU A 117 -13.15 16.32 -2.86
C LEU A 117 -12.35 16.82 -4.07
N SER A 118 -11.32 17.64 -3.87
CA SER A 118 -10.41 18.06 -4.95
C SER A 118 -9.74 16.85 -5.58
N LYS A 119 -9.17 15.95 -4.75
CA LYS A 119 -8.55 14.72 -5.23
C LYS A 119 -9.53 13.83 -5.97
N GLU A 120 -10.79 13.77 -5.53
CA GLU A 120 -11.84 12.99 -6.20
C GLU A 120 -12.14 13.58 -7.58
N LYS A 121 -12.20 14.91 -7.71
CA LYS A 121 -12.37 15.61 -8.99
C LYS A 121 -11.19 15.40 -9.95
N GLU A 122 -9.98 15.28 -9.41
CA GLU A 122 -8.76 14.91 -10.17
C GLU A 122 -8.73 13.43 -10.56
N GLY A 123 -9.70 12.61 -10.11
CA GLY A 123 -9.70 11.17 -10.32
C GLY A 123 -8.58 10.46 -9.55
N CYS A 124 -8.11 11.03 -8.43
CA CYS A 124 -7.05 10.49 -7.57
C CYS A 124 -7.61 9.74 -6.35
N VAL A 125 -8.91 9.47 -6.32
CA VAL A 125 -9.60 8.77 -5.21
C VAL A 125 -10.33 7.55 -5.74
N PHE A 126 -10.04 6.40 -5.15
CA PHE A 126 -10.72 5.14 -5.38
C PHE A 126 -11.47 4.70 -4.12
N TRP A 127 -12.79 4.55 -4.24
CA TRP A 127 -13.65 4.02 -3.19
C TRP A 127 -13.82 2.52 -3.38
N PHE A 128 -13.16 1.72 -2.54
CA PHE A 128 -13.16 0.27 -2.69
C PHE A 128 -14.54 -0.35 -2.44
N LYS A 129 -15.38 0.27 -1.61
CA LYS A 129 -16.77 -0.19 -1.38
C LYS A 129 -17.73 0.70 -2.17
N PRO A 130 -18.81 0.13 -2.74
CA PRO A 130 -19.39 -1.17 -2.39
C PRO A 130 -18.86 -2.37 -3.18
N GLU A 131 -18.20 -2.15 -4.31
CA GLU A 131 -17.95 -3.18 -5.33
C GLU A 131 -16.85 -4.17 -4.93
N ARG A 132 -15.83 -3.70 -4.21
CA ARG A 132 -14.66 -4.49 -3.75
C ARG A 132 -13.92 -5.15 -4.91
N ASP A 133 -13.88 -4.45 -6.03
CA ASP A 133 -13.38 -4.94 -7.31
C ASP A 133 -11.89 -4.62 -7.44
N LEU A 134 -11.06 -5.68 -7.48
CA LEU A 134 -9.61 -5.56 -7.61
C LEU A 134 -9.18 -5.22 -9.04
N GLU A 135 -9.96 -5.58 -10.06
CA GLU A 135 -9.68 -5.23 -11.45
C GLU A 135 -9.94 -3.74 -11.70
N LYS A 136 -11.01 -3.18 -11.11
CA LYS A 136 -11.23 -1.73 -11.14
C LYS A 136 -10.14 -0.97 -10.39
N LEU A 137 -9.66 -1.50 -9.27
CA LEU A 137 -8.52 -0.91 -8.57
C LEU A 137 -7.24 -0.99 -9.42
N SER A 138 -7.02 -2.09 -10.16
CA SER A 138 -5.92 -2.21 -11.13
C SER A 138 -6.01 -1.13 -12.20
N SER A 139 -7.18 -1.02 -12.83
CA SER A 139 -7.45 -0.03 -13.89
C SER A 139 -7.21 1.41 -13.38
N PHE A 140 -7.64 1.70 -12.15
CA PHE A 140 -7.40 3.00 -11.49
C PHE A 140 -5.90 3.35 -11.39
N PHE A 141 -5.03 2.37 -11.14
CA PHE A 141 -3.58 2.61 -11.12
C PHE A 141 -3.02 2.78 -12.54
N GLU A 142 -3.44 1.93 -13.47
CA GLU A 142 -2.99 1.97 -14.87
C GLU A 142 -3.32 3.30 -15.57
N GLU A 143 -4.36 4.00 -15.14
CA GLU A 143 -4.69 5.35 -15.62
C GLU A 143 -3.69 6.43 -15.16
N LYS A 144 -2.84 6.15 -14.17
CA LYS A 144 -1.91 7.14 -13.60
C LYS A 144 -0.49 6.90 -14.09
N ILE A 145 0.19 8.00 -14.41
CA ILE A 145 1.61 8.00 -14.78
C ILE A 145 2.47 7.99 -13.52
N ASP A 146 3.42 7.06 -13.45
CA ASP A 146 4.44 6.96 -12.42
C ASP A 146 5.46 8.09 -12.59
N PRO A 147 5.70 8.93 -11.56
CA PRO A 147 6.63 10.05 -11.66
C PRO A 147 8.10 9.61 -11.80
N MET A 148 8.42 8.34 -11.54
CA MET A 148 9.81 7.84 -11.57
C MET A 148 10.29 7.44 -12.96
N ASP A 149 9.41 6.81 -13.75
CA ASP A 149 9.75 6.29 -15.08
C ASP A 149 8.92 6.93 -16.20
N GLU A 150 8.00 7.84 -15.85
CA GLU A 150 7.07 8.52 -16.76
C GLU A 150 6.16 7.57 -17.56
N MET A 151 6.01 6.33 -17.08
CA MET A 151 5.15 5.32 -17.68
C MET A 151 3.89 5.13 -16.84
N PRO A 152 2.78 4.66 -17.43
CA PRO A 152 1.62 4.25 -16.65
C PRO A 152 1.99 3.16 -15.64
N TYR A 153 1.37 3.16 -14.45
CA TYR A 153 1.59 2.06 -13.51
C TYR A 153 1.15 0.72 -14.12
N ARG A 154 1.77 -0.35 -13.65
CA ARG A 154 1.43 -1.70 -14.08
C ARG A 154 0.12 -2.16 -13.45
N PRO A 155 -0.59 -3.09 -14.11
CA PRO A 155 -1.73 -3.76 -13.50
C PRO A 155 -1.34 -4.44 -12.18
N LEU A 156 -2.29 -4.54 -11.27
CA LEU A 156 -2.10 -5.30 -10.05
C LEU A 156 -1.85 -6.78 -10.36
N LEU A 157 -0.96 -7.41 -9.60
CA LEU A 157 -0.67 -8.83 -9.70
C LEU A 157 -1.85 -9.65 -9.15
N LEU A 158 -2.90 -9.83 -9.95
CA LEU A 158 -4.09 -10.59 -9.56
C LEU A 158 -3.99 -12.09 -9.88
N ASP A 159 -2.84 -12.57 -10.37
CA ASP A 159 -2.62 -13.99 -10.64
C ASP A 159 -2.28 -14.76 -9.34
N ALA A 160 -3.22 -15.59 -8.88
CA ALA A 160 -3.03 -16.44 -7.70
C ALA A 160 -1.83 -17.41 -7.83
N MET A 161 -1.47 -17.84 -9.05
CA MET A 161 -0.31 -18.71 -9.25
C MET A 161 1.00 -17.97 -9.06
N TRP A 162 1.06 -16.69 -9.46
CA TRP A 162 2.22 -15.84 -9.20
C TRP A 162 2.51 -15.75 -7.70
N TRP A 163 1.49 -15.42 -6.89
CA TRP A 163 1.63 -15.33 -5.43
C TRP A 163 1.97 -16.66 -4.74
N ARG A 164 1.67 -17.81 -5.34
CA ARG A 164 2.04 -19.12 -4.77
C ARG A 164 3.48 -19.50 -5.08
N ILE A 165 3.98 -19.14 -6.27
CA ILE A 165 5.27 -19.62 -6.79
C ILE A 165 6.38 -18.60 -6.57
N ARG A 166 6.08 -17.31 -6.78
CA ARG A 166 7.07 -16.22 -6.85
C ARG A 166 7.11 -15.35 -5.62
N PHE A 167 6.10 -15.41 -4.75
CA PHE A 167 6.12 -14.65 -3.51
C PHE A 167 7.29 -15.11 -2.63
N ASP A 168 8.24 -14.21 -2.41
CA ASP A 168 9.33 -14.41 -1.49
C ASP A 168 9.09 -13.62 -0.20
N ARG A 169 9.08 -14.35 0.92
CA ARG A 169 8.92 -13.79 2.27
C ARG A 169 10.04 -12.82 2.63
N THR A 170 11.24 -12.99 2.08
CA THR A 170 12.37 -12.10 2.40
C THR A 170 12.22 -10.72 1.74
N SER A 171 11.48 -10.65 0.64
CA SER A 171 11.19 -9.42 -0.09
C SER A 171 9.91 -8.72 0.39
N ALA A 172 9.09 -9.42 1.17
CA ALA A 172 7.79 -8.93 1.60
C ALA A 172 7.92 -7.88 2.72
N ARG A 173 7.13 -6.81 2.63
CA ARG A 173 7.24 -5.67 3.55
C ARG A 173 6.12 -5.59 4.58
N TYR A 174 4.91 -5.99 4.18
CA TYR A 174 3.68 -5.80 4.94
C TYR A 174 3.10 -7.13 5.43
N VAL A 175 3.29 -8.22 4.69
CA VAL A 175 2.81 -9.57 5.09
C VAL A 175 3.89 -10.63 4.96
N GLY A 176 4.00 -11.53 5.94
CA GLY A 176 4.90 -12.70 5.86
C GLY A 176 4.32 -13.89 5.08
N ASN A 177 3.07 -13.80 4.62
CA ASN A 177 2.37 -14.91 3.98
C ASN A 177 1.31 -14.37 2.98
N PRO A 178 1.26 -14.86 1.73
CA PRO A 178 0.35 -14.33 0.71
C PRO A 178 -1.09 -14.86 0.85
N ARG A 179 -1.40 -15.66 1.89
CA ARG A 179 -2.74 -16.26 2.07
C ARG A 179 -3.89 -15.24 2.07
N GLY A 180 -3.71 -14.06 2.66
CA GLY A 180 -4.74 -13.01 2.66
C GLY A 180 -5.04 -12.50 1.25
N ILE A 181 -3.98 -12.27 0.47
CA ILE A 181 -4.05 -11.84 -0.94
C ILE A 181 -4.70 -12.94 -1.80
N LEU A 182 -4.25 -14.19 -1.65
CA LEU A 182 -4.82 -15.34 -2.36
C LEU A 182 -6.30 -15.53 -2.04
N GLY A 183 -6.70 -15.32 -0.78
CA GLY A 183 -8.09 -15.37 -0.36
C GLY A 183 -8.93 -14.26 -1.01
N ALA A 184 -8.39 -13.04 -1.10
CA ALA A 184 -9.06 -11.92 -1.75
C ALA A 184 -9.21 -12.13 -3.27
N ILE A 185 -8.17 -12.59 -3.95
CA ILE A 185 -8.20 -12.92 -5.39
C ILE A 185 -9.21 -14.04 -5.66
N ALA A 186 -9.22 -15.09 -4.84
CA ALA A 186 -10.18 -16.18 -4.99
C ALA A 186 -11.63 -15.70 -4.77
N ALA A 187 -11.88 -14.89 -3.73
CA ALA A 187 -13.20 -14.33 -3.46
C ALA A 187 -13.71 -13.46 -4.61
N PHE A 188 -12.81 -12.65 -5.20
CA PHE A 188 -13.07 -11.83 -6.37
C PHE A 188 -13.49 -12.69 -7.58
N HIS A 189 -12.71 -13.69 -7.98
CA HIS A 189 -13.02 -14.52 -9.15
C HIS A 189 -14.28 -15.39 -9.00
N MET A 190 -14.60 -15.81 -7.77
CA MET A 190 -15.79 -16.62 -7.53
C MET A 190 -17.08 -15.80 -7.52
N SER A 191 -17.01 -14.47 -7.74
CA SER A 191 -18.12 -13.53 -7.54
C SER A 191 -18.84 -13.76 -6.21
N SER A 192 -18.09 -14.30 -5.24
CA SER A 192 -18.65 -14.74 -3.98
C SER A 192 -18.93 -13.47 -3.20
N ARG A 193 -20.21 -13.16 -2.98
CA ARG A 193 -20.63 -12.07 -2.10
C ARG A 193 -20.21 -12.28 -0.64
N GLN A 194 -19.37 -13.27 -0.34
CA GLN A 194 -18.77 -13.39 0.99
C GLN A 194 -18.07 -12.08 1.33
N GLU A 195 -18.54 -11.46 2.42
CA GLU A 195 -18.18 -10.12 2.86
C GLU A 195 -16.73 -9.99 3.36
N ARG A 196 -15.82 -10.91 3.01
CA ARG A 196 -14.44 -10.86 3.46
C ARG A 196 -13.71 -9.77 2.71
N ASP A 197 -13.60 -8.61 3.34
CA ASP A 197 -12.71 -7.55 2.85
C ASP A 197 -11.26 -8.03 2.91
N ILE A 198 -10.48 -7.73 1.87
CA ILE A 198 -9.02 -7.87 1.91
C ILE A 198 -8.46 -7.07 3.09
N ASP A 199 -7.63 -7.67 3.93
CA ASP A 199 -7.04 -6.96 5.07
C ASP A 199 -6.04 -5.88 4.60
N LEU A 200 -5.78 -4.87 5.45
CA LEU A 200 -4.94 -3.72 5.07
C LEU A 200 -3.50 -4.17 4.72
N PRO A 201 -2.83 -4.99 5.54
CA PRO A 201 -1.50 -5.49 5.20
C PRO A 201 -1.45 -6.23 3.86
N SER A 202 -2.41 -7.12 3.58
CA SER A 202 -2.49 -7.80 2.28
C SER A 202 -2.66 -6.83 1.11
N LEU A 203 -3.50 -5.80 1.26
CA LEU A 203 -3.68 -4.77 0.23
C LEU A 203 -2.41 -3.94 0.02
N GLN A 204 -1.69 -3.59 1.10
CA GLN A 204 -0.41 -2.89 1.01
C GLN A 204 0.61 -3.73 0.24
N GLU A 205 0.76 -5.01 0.58
CA GLU A 205 1.68 -5.90 -0.12
C GLU A 205 1.29 -6.08 -1.60
N LEU A 206 0.01 -6.24 -1.90
CA LEU A 206 -0.49 -6.35 -3.26
C LEU A 206 -0.11 -5.12 -4.10
N ILE A 207 -0.34 -3.91 -3.58
CA ILE A 207 0.01 -2.66 -4.26
C ILE A 207 1.53 -2.58 -4.46
N PHE A 208 2.30 -2.82 -3.39
CA PHE A 208 3.75 -2.66 -3.40
C PHE A 208 4.47 -3.65 -4.34
N GLN A 209 4.10 -4.94 -4.29
CA GLN A 209 4.73 -5.95 -5.15
C GLN A 209 4.37 -5.76 -6.63
N SER A 210 3.18 -5.22 -6.92
CA SER A 210 2.77 -4.87 -8.28
C SER A 210 3.52 -3.64 -8.80
N ASN A 211 3.67 -2.62 -7.96
CA ASN A 211 4.26 -1.33 -8.30
C ASN A 211 5.17 -0.82 -7.16
N PRO A 212 6.48 -1.14 -7.15
CA PRO A 212 7.39 -0.83 -6.04
C PRO A 212 7.71 0.66 -5.81
N THR A 213 7.33 1.51 -6.77
CA THR A 213 7.39 2.99 -6.74
C THR A 213 6.21 3.59 -5.98
N LEU A 214 5.10 2.84 -5.85
CA LEU A 214 3.99 3.18 -4.96
C LEU A 214 4.32 2.78 -3.52
N GLU A 215 4.11 3.70 -2.60
CA GLU A 215 4.29 3.46 -1.17
C GLU A 215 2.92 3.45 -0.46
N PRO A 216 2.34 2.27 -0.19
CA PRO A 216 1.02 2.19 0.43
C PRO A 216 1.09 2.45 1.94
N VAL A 217 0.37 3.48 2.39
CA VAL A 217 0.40 4.01 3.76
C VAL A 217 -0.96 3.83 4.45
N VAL A 218 -0.93 3.17 5.60
CA VAL A 218 -2.09 3.08 6.51
C VAL A 218 -2.06 4.17 7.56
N LYS A 219 -0.88 4.53 8.07
CA LYS A 219 -0.69 5.55 9.12
C LYS A 219 0.59 6.35 8.86
N TRP A 220 0.48 7.67 8.85
CA TRP A 220 1.63 8.58 8.73
C TRP A 220 2.26 8.87 10.12
N PRO A 221 3.58 9.11 10.24
CA PRO A 221 4.66 8.97 9.25
C PRO A 221 5.18 7.53 9.16
N HIS A 222 4.49 6.57 9.78
CA HIS A 222 4.85 5.15 9.76
C HIS A 222 4.48 4.51 8.41
N ALA A 223 5.02 5.04 7.32
CA ALA A 223 5.39 4.16 6.21
C ALA A 223 6.29 3.07 6.83
N PRO A 224 6.13 1.79 6.45
CA PRO A 224 6.71 0.67 7.16
C PRO A 224 8.13 0.97 7.56
N SER A 225 8.35 1.01 8.87
CA SER A 225 9.69 0.88 9.39
C SER A 225 10.29 -0.30 8.65
N MET A 226 11.44 -0.10 8.03
CA MET A 226 12.31 -1.10 7.41
C MET A 226 12.81 -2.15 8.44
N ARG A 227 11.99 -2.52 9.43
CA ARG A 227 12.19 -3.60 10.40
C ARG A 227 12.33 -4.96 9.73
N PHE A 228 11.95 -5.07 8.46
CA PHE A 228 12.22 -6.23 7.61
C PHE A 228 13.19 -5.90 6.47
N LEU A 229 14.04 -4.87 6.58
CA LEU A 229 15.35 -5.08 5.97
C LEU A 229 15.97 -6.22 6.77
N PRO A 230 16.33 -7.35 6.15
CA PRO A 230 17.15 -8.34 6.85
C PRO A 230 18.29 -7.56 7.49
N SER A 231 18.42 -7.72 8.82
CA SER A 231 19.58 -7.21 9.54
C SER A 231 20.77 -7.58 8.69
N LYS A 232 21.61 -6.59 8.32
CA LYS A 232 22.83 -6.86 7.56
C LYS A 232 23.41 -8.13 8.13
N VAL A 233 23.46 -9.16 7.29
CA VAL A 233 24.06 -10.43 7.66
C VAL A 233 25.53 -10.05 7.82
N ASP A 234 25.91 -9.65 9.02
CA ASP A 234 27.31 -9.48 9.40
C ASP A 234 27.94 -10.82 9.11
N ASP A 235 28.75 -10.87 8.05
CA ASP A 235 29.67 -11.93 7.64
C ASP A 235 29.47 -13.27 8.36
N MET A 236 28.29 -13.89 8.19
CA MET A 236 28.12 -15.28 8.55
C MET A 236 28.86 -16.07 7.47
N GLU A 237 30.14 -16.28 7.75
CA GLU A 237 31.00 -17.31 7.21
C GLU A 237 30.15 -18.53 6.84
N TYR A 238 29.88 -18.66 5.54
CA TYR A 238 29.02 -19.69 4.99
C TYR A 238 29.76 -21.03 5.12
N LYS A 239 29.70 -21.65 6.30
CA LYS A 239 30.13 -23.03 6.51
C LYS A 239 29.25 -23.92 5.65
N GLY A 240 29.82 -24.33 4.52
CA GLY A 240 29.21 -25.28 3.61
C GLY A 240 28.76 -26.53 4.36
N TYR A 241 27.47 -26.82 4.26
CA TYR A 241 26.90 -28.13 4.52
C TYR A 241 25.67 -28.33 3.63
N ILE A 242 25.90 -28.85 2.43
CA ILE A 242 25.01 -29.88 1.85
C ILE A 242 25.93 -30.95 1.27
N GLU A 243 26.48 -31.78 2.16
CA GLU A 243 26.87 -33.13 1.80
C GLU A 243 25.74 -34.10 2.20
N SER A 244 25.33 -34.90 1.21
CA SER A 244 24.86 -36.28 1.37
C SER A 244 23.53 -36.56 2.07
N ASN A 245 22.49 -36.50 1.25
CA ASN A 245 21.31 -37.37 1.22
C ASN A 245 21.48 -38.78 1.88
N PRO A 246 20.60 -39.21 2.80
CA PRO A 246 20.30 -40.63 3.00
C PRO A 246 18.94 -40.98 2.38
N ARG A 247 19.06 -41.71 1.27
CA ARG A 247 18.12 -42.66 0.65
C ARG A 247 16.78 -42.89 1.38
N ARG A 248 15.69 -42.39 0.79
CA ARG A 248 14.36 -43.04 0.87
C ARG A 248 14.19 -43.93 -0.38
N PRO A 249 14.00 -45.25 -0.23
CA PRO A 249 13.70 -46.12 -1.36
C PRO A 249 12.19 -46.07 -1.63
N GLY A 250 11.77 -45.77 -2.87
CA GLY A 250 10.43 -46.18 -3.32
C GLY A 250 9.66 -45.29 -4.31
N LEU A 251 10.15 -44.13 -4.73
CA LEU A 251 9.48 -43.32 -5.76
C LEU A 251 10.43 -43.08 -6.92
N LYS A 252 10.31 -43.92 -7.96
CA LYS A 252 10.95 -43.71 -9.26
C LYS A 252 10.51 -42.35 -9.79
N GLY A 253 11.47 -41.45 -9.95
CA GLY A 253 11.27 -40.06 -10.30
C GLY A 253 10.85 -39.87 -11.75
N GLU A 254 9.86 -39.01 -11.94
CA GLU A 254 9.93 -38.03 -13.01
C GLU A 254 10.68 -36.82 -12.44
N SER A 255 11.71 -36.35 -13.13
CA SER A 255 12.43 -35.15 -12.69
C SER A 255 11.53 -33.92 -12.82
N VAL A 256 11.69 -32.93 -11.93
CA VAL A 256 10.98 -31.64 -12.03
C VAL A 256 11.23 -30.98 -13.40
N LEU A 257 12.36 -31.26 -14.03
CA LEU A 257 12.72 -30.86 -15.40
C LEU A 257 11.84 -31.54 -16.46
N GLU A 258 11.54 -32.83 -16.33
CA GLU A 258 10.68 -33.57 -17.27
C GLU A 258 9.21 -33.12 -17.18
N ARG A 259 8.76 -32.71 -15.99
CA ARG A 259 7.41 -32.16 -15.80
C ARG A 259 7.22 -30.79 -16.46
N ILE A 260 8.30 -29.99 -16.57
CA ILE A 260 8.28 -28.68 -17.23
C ILE A 260 8.29 -28.84 -18.76
N GLN A 261 8.87 -29.92 -19.28
CA GLN A 261 8.95 -30.20 -20.72
C GLN A 261 7.64 -30.75 -21.34
N ARG A 262 6.67 -31.21 -20.53
CA ARG A 262 5.39 -31.77 -21.02
C ARG A 262 4.20 -30.79 -20.93
N TRP A 263 4.44 -29.49 -20.86
CA TRP A 263 3.34 -28.52 -20.85
C TRP A 263 2.65 -28.50 -22.23
N PRO A 264 1.31 -28.66 -22.33
CA PRO A 264 0.63 -28.60 -23.62
C PRO A 264 0.88 -27.28 -24.35
N ASP A 265 1.25 -27.37 -25.62
CA ASP A 265 1.29 -26.29 -26.60
C ASP A 265 -0.13 -25.74 -26.83
N ARG A 266 -0.61 -24.91 -25.91
CA ARG A 266 -1.70 -24.00 -26.22
C ARG A 266 -1.09 -22.64 -26.51
N PRO A 267 -1.16 -22.14 -27.76
CA PRO A 267 -0.87 -20.74 -28.03
C PRO A 267 -2.00 -19.93 -27.40
N ARG A 268 -1.78 -19.47 -26.16
CA ARG A 268 -2.41 -18.23 -25.71
C ARG A 268 -1.48 -17.14 -26.19
N ALA A 269 -2.01 -16.23 -27.01
CA ALA A 269 -1.38 -14.93 -27.21
C ALA A 269 -1.26 -14.25 -25.83
N ARG A 270 -0.17 -14.54 -25.12
CA ARG A 270 0.20 -13.88 -23.87
C ARG A 270 1.33 -12.94 -24.23
N LEU A 271 0.97 -11.67 -24.45
CA LEU A 271 1.89 -10.53 -24.47
C LEU A 271 2.38 -10.20 -23.05
N ASP A 272 2.64 -11.20 -22.21
CA ASP A 272 3.15 -10.98 -20.86
C ASP A 272 4.68 -11.01 -20.88
N ASN A 273 5.28 -9.97 -21.47
CA ASN A 273 6.71 -9.66 -21.35
C ASN A 273 7.10 -9.14 -19.95
N LEU A 274 6.25 -9.36 -18.94
CA LEU A 274 6.47 -8.95 -17.55
C LEU A 274 7.78 -9.48 -16.96
N HIS A 275 8.19 -10.69 -17.34
CA HIS A 275 9.44 -11.28 -16.86
C HIS A 275 10.69 -10.63 -17.48
N HIS A 276 10.67 -10.38 -18.79
CA HIS A 276 11.76 -9.70 -19.49
C HIS A 276 11.91 -8.27 -18.97
N HIS A 277 10.79 -7.58 -18.73
CA HIS A 277 10.80 -6.21 -18.24
C HIS A 277 11.30 -6.09 -16.79
N TRP A 278 10.96 -7.06 -15.93
CA TRP A 278 11.51 -7.11 -14.57
C TRP A 278 13.03 -7.36 -14.57
N GLN A 279 13.54 -8.25 -15.44
CA GLN A 279 14.98 -8.45 -15.60
C GLN A 279 15.69 -7.17 -16.07
N VAL A 280 15.08 -6.40 -16.98
CA VAL A 280 15.59 -5.10 -17.42
C VAL A 280 15.62 -4.08 -16.27
N GLN A 281 14.62 -4.09 -15.40
CA GLN A 281 14.57 -3.21 -14.23
C GLN A 281 15.61 -3.60 -13.17
N GLU A 282 15.84 -4.90 -12.93
CA GLU A 282 16.89 -5.44 -12.07
C GLU A 282 18.27 -4.93 -12.55
N LEU A 283 18.53 -5.07 -13.86
CA LEU A 283 19.77 -4.61 -14.50
C LEU A 283 19.94 -3.09 -14.43
N SER A 284 18.87 -2.33 -14.57
CA SER A 284 18.89 -0.86 -14.47
C SER A 284 19.21 -0.40 -13.05
N ARG A 285 18.66 -1.08 -12.03
CA ARG A 285 19.00 -0.86 -10.62
C ARG A 285 20.46 -1.16 -10.31
N SER A 286 21.00 -2.25 -10.85
CA SER A 286 22.41 -2.60 -10.65
C SER A 286 23.36 -1.54 -11.22
N ARG A 287 23.03 -0.95 -12.39
CA ARG A 287 23.87 0.09 -13.02
C ARG A 287 23.96 1.38 -12.21
N LEU A 288 22.87 1.81 -11.56
CA LEU A 288 22.87 3.02 -10.72
C LEU A 288 23.73 2.87 -9.47
N LEU A 289 23.88 1.65 -8.95
CA LEU A 289 24.75 1.37 -7.80
C LEU A 289 26.23 1.34 -8.19
N THR A 290 26.56 0.92 -9.42
CA THR A 290 27.96 0.87 -9.90
C THR A 290 28.54 2.26 -10.18
N ILE A 291 27.75 3.19 -10.72
CA ILE A 291 28.22 4.54 -11.05
C ILE A 291 28.50 5.39 -9.79
N GLY A 292 27.81 5.12 -8.67
CA GLY A 292 28.04 5.80 -7.39
C GLY A 292 29.33 5.41 -6.67
N SER A 293 30.06 4.39 -7.12
CA SER A 293 31.23 3.84 -6.43
C SER A 293 32.58 4.22 -7.05
N SER A 294 32.58 4.95 -8.17
CA SER A 294 33.80 5.22 -8.96
C SER A 294 34.39 6.63 -8.80
N VAL A 295 33.81 7.48 -7.94
CA VAL A 295 34.27 8.88 -7.73
C VAL A 295 34.89 9.08 -6.35
N ILE A 296 35.87 8.24 -5.97
CA ILE A 296 36.79 8.57 -4.87
C ILE A 296 38.18 8.02 -5.23
N GLY A 297 39.11 8.92 -5.57
CA GLY A 297 40.54 8.67 -5.37
C GLY A 297 41.42 8.79 -6.60
N SER A 298 41.96 9.99 -6.85
CA SER A 298 43.36 10.21 -7.28
C SER A 298 43.64 11.70 -7.47
N GLY A 299 43.77 12.43 -6.36
CA GLY A 299 44.39 13.76 -6.36
C GLY A 299 45.86 13.62 -5.93
N SER A 300 46.79 13.58 -6.88
CA SER A 300 48.22 13.58 -6.60
C SER A 300 48.68 15.00 -6.22
N VAL A 301 49.28 15.14 -5.04
CA VAL A 301 49.97 16.36 -4.61
C VAL A 301 51.39 16.33 -5.15
N THR A 302 51.71 17.23 -6.08
CA THR A 302 53.09 17.60 -6.43
C THR A 302 53.34 19.00 -5.93
N ALA A 303 54.26 19.15 -4.97
CA ALA A 303 54.75 20.44 -4.51
C ALA A 303 56.23 20.58 -4.89
N ARG A 304 56.55 21.74 -5.47
CA ARG A 304 57.89 22.28 -5.66
C ARG A 304 58.33 23.03 -4.40
#